data_AF-A0A1Q3SEI7-F1
#
_entry.id   AF-A0A1Q3SEI7-F1
#
_cell.length_a   1.000
_cell.length_b   1.000
_cell.length_c   1.000
_cell.angle_alpha   90.00
_cell.angle_beta   90.00
_cell.angle_gamma   90.00
#
_symmetry.space_group_name_H-M   'P 1'
#
loop_
_entity.id
_entity.type
_entity.pdbx_description
1 polymer ?
#
loop_
_entity_poly.entity_id
_entity_poly.type
_entity_poly.pdbx_seq_one_letter_code
_entity_poly.pdbx_strand_id
1 'polypeptide(L)' 'MNFIWDGLDENGMAVPSGVYQFIAKATIDGKGTQLDTYIASNVDSVTVNKNGLPPTLNVSGYGKISMNDIKTIS' A
#
# COMPACT_ATOMS: atom_id res chain seq x y z
N MET A 1 -4.86 9.18 9.64
CA MET A 1 -6.06 9.47 8.82
C MET A 1 -6.28 8.25 7.95
N ASN A 2 -7.43 7.60 8.07
CA ASN A 2 -7.72 6.39 7.28
C ASN A 2 -8.55 6.80 6.07
N PHE A 3 -8.08 6.44 4.88
CA PHE A 3 -8.76 6.66 3.62
C PHE A 3 -9.21 5.32 3.06
N ILE A 4 -10.47 5.25 2.62
CA ILE A 4 -11.05 4.09 1.95
C ILE A 4 -11.66 4.60 0.66
N TRP A 5 -11.24 4.02 -0.46
CA TRP A 5 -11.89 4.26 -1.74
C TRP A 5 -13.08 3.33 -1.90
N ASP A 6 -14.17 3.87 -2.44
CA ASP A 6 -15.44 3.19 -2.66
C ASP A 6 -15.49 2.36 -3.96
N GLY A 7 -14.44 2.45 -4.80
CA GLY A 7 -14.37 1.74 -6.08
C GLY A 7 -15.13 2.44 -7.20
N LEU A 8 -15.46 3.72 -7.04
CA LEU A 8 -16.14 4.52 -8.06
C LEU A 8 -15.17 5.48 -8.78
N ASP A 9 -15.47 5.78 -10.03
CA ASP A 9 -14.81 6.84 -10.79
C ASP A 9 -15.41 8.22 -10.51
N GLU A 10 -14.92 9.25 -11.19
CA GLU A 10 -15.39 10.64 -11.06
C GLU A 10 -16.85 10.85 -11.49
N ASN A 11 -17.43 9.91 -12.23
CA ASN A 11 -18.82 9.93 -12.67
C ASN A 11 -19.73 9.13 -11.73
N GLY A 12 -19.19 8.55 -10.66
CA GLY A 12 -19.92 7.68 -9.73
C GLY A 12 -20.13 6.26 -10.27
N MET A 13 -19.40 5.85 -11.31
CA MET A 13 -19.51 4.52 -11.92
C MET A 13 -18.49 3.57 -11.31
N ALA A 14 -18.91 2.33 -11.04
CA ALA A 14 -18.02 1.30 -10.52
C ALA A 14 -16.93 0.95 -11.54
N VAL A 15 -15.68 0.92 -11.10
CA VAL A 15 -14.55 0.55 -11.93
C VAL A 15 -14.36 -0.97 -12.01
N PRO A 16 -13.69 -1.50 -13.04
CA PRO A 16 -13.41 -2.94 -13.14
C PRO A 16 -12.54 -3.46 -11.99
N SER A 17 -12.67 -4.75 -11.66
CA SER A 17 -11.76 -5.41 -10.72
C SER A 17 -10.33 -5.40 -11.27
N GLY A 18 -9.38 -4.94 -10.45
CA GLY A 18 -7.98 -4.83 -10.86
C GLY A 18 -7.10 -4.20 -9.80
N VAL A 19 -5.82 -4.01 -10.15
CA VAL A 19 -4.84 -3.32 -9.31
C VAL A 19 -4.92 -1.83 -9.60
N TYR A 20 -5.06 -1.02 -8.55
CA TYR A 20 -5.10 0.44 -8.62
C TYR A 20 -3.96 1.06 -7.83
N GLN A 21 -3.49 2.22 -8.30
CA GLN A 21 -2.46 3.00 -7.63
C GLN A 21 -3.07 4.25 -7.00
N PHE A 22 -2.79 4.47 -5.72
CA PHE A 22 -3.12 5.72 -5.03
C PHE A 22 -1.89 6.63 -5.00
N ILE A 23 -2.07 7.90 -5.40
CA ILE A 23 -1.01 8.91 -5.37
C ILE A 23 -1.53 10.12 -4.58
N ALA A 24 -0.92 10.39 -3.43
CA ALA A 24 -1.23 11.58 -2.63
C ALA A 24 -0.26 12.72 -2.96
N LYS A 25 -0.78 13.93 -3.17
CA LYS A 25 0.01 15.15 -3.38
C LYS A 25 -0.51 16.27 -2.48
N ALA A 26 0.41 17.06 -1.94
CA ALA A 26 0.10 18.26 -1.16
C ALA A 26 0.95 19.44 -1.63
N THR A 27 0.47 20.65 -1.40
CA THR A 27 1.29 21.86 -1.58
C THR A 27 1.87 22.23 -0.23
N ILE A 28 3.20 22.18 -0.12
CA ILE A 28 3.95 22.54 1.10
C ILE A 28 4.88 23.67 0.69
N ASP A 29 4.78 24.82 1.37
CA ASP A 29 5.57 26.03 1.07
C ASP A 29 5.49 26.48 -0.40
N GLY A 30 4.30 26.38 -1.00
CA GLY A 30 4.07 26.74 -2.41
C GLY A 30 4.61 25.74 -3.43
N LYS A 31 5.18 24.61 -2.99
CA LYS A 31 5.70 23.55 -3.86
C LYS A 31 4.82 22.30 -3.80
N GLY A 32 4.47 21.78 -4.98
CA GLY A 32 3.82 20.47 -5.08
C GLY A 32 4.77 19.36 -4.62
N THR A 33 4.36 18.64 -3.57
CA THR A 33 5.11 17.54 -2.95
C THR A 33 4.25 16.28 -2.97
N GLN A 34 4.80 15.18 -3.48
CA GLN A 34 4.16 13.87 -3.37
C GLN A 34 4.36 13.33 -1.94
N LEU A 35 3.30 12.80 -1.37
CA LEU A 35 3.30 12.21 -0.04
C LEU A 35 3.39 10.69 -0.12
N ASP A 36 4.00 10.07 0.89
CA ASP A 36 3.97 8.63 1.06
C ASP A 36 2.55 8.16 1.35
N THR A 37 2.11 7.12 0.64
CA THR A 37 0.81 6.47 0.84
C THR A 37 1.02 5.08 1.41
N TYR A 38 0.32 4.76 2.50
CA TYR A 38 0.33 3.43 3.11
C TYR A 38 -1.04 2.79 2.95
N ILE A 39 -1.06 1.55 2.45
CA ILE A 39 -2.28 0.77 2.31
C ILE A 39 -2.28 -0.29 3.41
N ALA A 40 -3.36 -0.35 4.18
CA ALA A 40 -3.57 -1.44 5.12
C ALA A 40 -3.92 -2.71 4.35
N SER A 41 -3.18 -3.79 4.57
CA SER A 41 -3.43 -5.08 3.94
C SER A 41 -3.08 -6.20 4.90
N ASN A 42 -3.81 -7.31 4.78
CA ASN A 42 -3.56 -8.49 5.60
C ASN A 42 -2.29 -9.21 5.12
N VAL A 43 -1.50 -9.67 6.09
CA VAL A 43 -0.39 -10.58 5.85
C VAL A 43 -0.95 -11.99 5.78
N ASP A 44 -0.85 -12.62 4.61
CA ASP A 44 -1.29 -14.00 4.39
C ASP A 44 -0.29 -15.00 4.99
N SER A 45 1.01 -14.73 4.86
CA SER A 45 2.06 -15.57 5.44
C SER A 45 3.40 -14.87 5.58
N VAL A 46 4.30 -15.45 6.37
CA VAL A 46 5.68 -14.97 6.55
C VAL A 46 6.64 -16.01 5.98
N THR A 47 7.60 -15.56 5.19
CA THR A 47 8.72 -16.37 4.72
C THR A 47 9.96 -16.04 5.54
N VAL A 48 10.46 -17.03 6.26
CA VAL A 48 11.76 -16.95 6.94
C VAL A 48 12.85 -17.36 5.95
N ASN A 49 13.72 -16.42 5.61
CA ASN A 49 14.82 -16.67 4.68
C ASN A 49 16.01 -17.32 5.39
N LYS A 50 16.75 -18.17 4.66
CA LYS A 50 17.98 -18.81 5.17
C LYS A 50 19.15 -17.80 5.14
N ASN A 51 20.22 -18.10 5.87
CA ASN A 51 21.48 -17.35 5.86
C ASN A 51 21.39 -15.92 6.43
N GLY A 52 20.49 -15.67 7.38
CA GLY A 52 20.39 -14.38 8.07
C GLY A 52 19.76 -13.27 7.22
N LEU A 53 19.18 -13.60 6.06
CA LEU A 53 18.41 -12.65 5.27
C LEU A 53 17.12 -12.26 6.01
N PRO A 54 16.70 -10.97 5.95
CA PRO A 54 15.47 -10.52 6.59
C PRO A 54 14.25 -11.31 6.12
N PRO A 55 13.23 -11.52 6.98
CA PRO A 55 12.00 -12.17 6.57
C PRO A 55 11.25 -11.34 5.52
N THR A 56 10.49 -12.02 4.67
CA THR A 56 9.56 -11.36 3.73
C THR A 56 8.13 -11.74 4.08
N LEU A 57 7.21 -10.81 3.89
CA LEU A 57 5.79 -11.00 4.13
C LEU A 57 5.09 -11.24 2.80
N ASN A 58 4.17 -12.19 2.76
CA ASN A 58 3.23 -12.33 1.66
C ASN A 58 1.98 -11.52 2.02
N VAL A 59 1.74 -10.44 1.29
CA VAL A 59 0.66 -9.50 1.54
C VAL A 59 -0.41 -9.67 0.46
N SER A 60 -1.65 -9.86 0.90
CA SER A 60 -2.78 -10.14 -0.01
C SER A 60 -2.91 -9.03 -1.05
N GLY A 61 -2.85 -9.40 -2.34
CA GLY A 61 -2.93 -8.46 -3.46
C GLY A 61 -1.62 -7.72 -3.83
N TYR A 62 -0.56 -7.83 -3.02
CA TYR A 62 0.73 -7.16 -3.25
C TYR A 62 1.91 -8.13 -3.38
N GLY A 63 1.73 -9.40 -3.03
CA GLY A 63 2.76 -10.42 -3.13
C GLY A 63 3.82 -10.28 -2.04
N LYS A 64 5.09 -10.55 -2.38
CA LYS A 64 6.19 -10.56 -1.41
C LYS A 64 6.71 -9.15 -1.14
N ILE A 65 6.57 -8.69 0.10
CA ILE A 65 7.06 -7.40 0.60
C ILE A 65 8.20 -7.64 1.60
N SER A 66 9.23 -6.80 1.57
CA SER A 66 10.29 -6.83 2.58
C SER A 66 9.79 -6.34 3.92
N MET A 67 10.24 -6.94 5.03
CA MET A 67 9.95 -6.40 6.37
C MET A 67 10.36 -4.93 6.53
N ASN A 68 11.39 -4.48 5.79
CA ASN A 68 11.84 -3.09 5.81
C ASN A 68 10.83 -2.10 5.21
N ASP A 69 9.91 -2.56 4.37
CA ASP A 69 8.91 -1.72 3.71
C ASP A 69 7.60 -1.66 4.52
N ILE A 70 7.52 -2.37 5.66
CA ILE A 70 6.37 -2.37 6.55
C ILE A 70 6.46 -1.21 7.55
N LYS A 71 5.45 -0.34 7.56
CA LYS A 71 5.41 0.82 8.46
C LYS A 71 4.96 0.47 9.88
N THR A 72 3.92 -0.34 10.02
CA THR A 72 3.32 -0.72 11.30
C THR A 72 2.65 -2.09 11.19
N ILE A 73 2.67 -2.86 12.27
CA ILE A 73 1.85 -4.06 12.49
C ILE A 73 0.99 -3.76 13.72
N SER A 74 -0.31 -4.01 13.65
CA SER A 74 -1.29 -3.73 14.71
C SER A 74 -1.99 -5.00 15.18
#